data_AF-A0A7X9AFJ4-F1
#
_entry.id   AF-A0A7X9AFJ4-F1
#
_cell.length_a   1.000
_cell.length_b   1.000
_cell.length_c   1.000
_cell.angle_alpha   90.00
_cell.angle_beta   90.00
_cell.angle_gamma   90.00
#
_symmetry.space_group_name_H-M   'P 1'
#
loop_
_entity.id
_entity.type
_entity.pdbx_description
1 polymer ?
#
loop_
_entity_poly.entity_id
_entity_poly.type
_entity_poly.pdbx_seq_one_letter_code
_entity_poly.pdbx_strand_id
1 'polypeptide(L)'
;MKLTLDIIFKDAEVFEEVRRRDLLTPEVVAGAYRIPPEEIEKVLYFEPARAVKIGMRRQVRSGSPGDSDVYGAQQHAPLLTLELDL
;
A
#
# COMPACT_ATOMS: atom_id res chain seq x y z
N MET A 1 -15.20 -5.53 0.23
CA MET A 1 -14.63 -5.44 -1.13
C MET A 1 -13.18 -5.04 -0.97
N LYS A 2 -12.23 -5.76 -1.58
CA LYS A 2 -10.79 -5.67 -1.27
C LYS A 2 -10.06 -4.84 -2.33
N LEU A 3 -9.11 -4.01 -1.92
CA LEU A 3 -8.14 -3.34 -2.78
C LEU A 3 -6.76 -3.97 -2.56
N THR A 4 -6.00 -4.11 -3.64
CA THR A 4 -4.58 -4.50 -3.56
C THR A 4 -3.75 -3.45 -4.29
N LEU A 5 -2.66 -3.05 -3.67
CA LEU A 5 -1.70 -2.08 -4.18
C LEU A 5 -0.31 -2.71 -4.13
N ASP A 6 0.50 -2.40 -5.12
CA ASP A 6 1.86 -2.90 -5.22
C ASP A 6 2.82 -1.71 -5.29
N ILE A 7 3.84 -1.72 -4.43
CA ILE A 7 5.01 -0.83 -4.56
C ILE A 7 6.11 -1.68 -5.19
N ILE A 8 6.59 -1.28 -6.37
CA ILE A 8 7.67 -1.98 -7.07
C ILE A 8 8.93 -1.14 -7.00
N PHE A 9 10.02 -1.75 -6.55
CA PHE A 9 11.30 -1.09 -6.36
C PHE A 9 12.17 -1.25 -7.61
N LYS A 10 12.76 -0.15 -8.06
CA LYS A 10 13.67 -0.14 -9.20
C LYS A 10 15.02 -0.78 -8.84
N ASP A 11 15.56 -0.39 -7.70
CA ASP A 11 16.89 -0.79 -7.22
C ASP A 11 16.76 -1.90 -6.17
N ALA A 12 17.57 -2.96 -6.31
CA ALA A 12 17.46 -4.13 -5.44
C ALA A 12 17.94 -3.82 -4.01
N GLU A 13 18.96 -2.97 -3.90
CA GLU A 13 19.55 -2.52 -2.64
C GLU A 13 18.51 -1.76 -1.80
N VAL A 14 17.72 -0.88 -2.44
CA VAL A 14 16.66 -0.14 -1.77
C VAL A 14 15.57 -1.08 -1.28
N PHE A 15 15.14 -2.04 -2.11
CA PHE A 15 14.15 -3.04 -1.70
C PHE A 15 14.64 -3.85 -0.49
N GLU A 16 15.88 -4.34 -0.53
CA GLU A 16 16.46 -5.11 0.55
C GLU A 16 16.58 -4.30 1.85
N GLU A 17 16.94 -3.02 1.79
CA GLU A 17 17.01 -2.17 2.97
C GLU A 17 15.63 -1.91 3.59
N VAL A 18 14.64 -1.58 2.76
CA VAL A 18 13.24 -1.41 3.20
C VAL A 18 12.68 -2.70 3.82
N ARG A 19 13.03 -3.87 3.26
CA ARG A 19 12.62 -5.18 3.77
C ARG A 19 13.32 -5.53 5.08
N ARG A 20 14.64 -5.35 5.14
CA ARG A 20 15.48 -5.66 6.31
C ARG A 20 15.11 -4.81 7.52
N ARG A 21 14.76 -3.55 7.29
CA ARG A 21 14.33 -2.59 8.32
C ARG A 21 12.82 -2.59 8.59
N ASP A 22 12.05 -3.39 7.85
CA ASP A 22 10.58 -3.47 7.95
C ASP A 22 9.89 -2.08 7.90
N LEU A 23 10.31 -1.23 6.96
CA LEU A 23 9.86 0.17 6.90
C LEU A 23 8.42 0.33 6.38
N LEU A 24 7.81 -0.73 5.85
CA LEU A 24 6.43 -0.73 5.36
C LEU A 24 5.59 -1.66 6.24
N THR A 25 5.13 -1.12 7.37
CA THR A 25 4.22 -1.82 8.29
C THR A 25 2.76 -1.44 8.02
N PRO A 26 1.77 -2.21 8.53
CA PRO A 26 0.37 -1.82 8.50
C PRO A 26 0.11 -0.40 9.02
N GLU A 27 0.81 0.03 10.07
CA GLU A 27 0.68 1.37 10.67
C GLU A 27 1.16 2.47 9.73
N VAL A 28 2.31 2.27 9.08
CA VAL A 28 2.87 3.22 8.09
C VAL A 28 1.90 3.38 6.92
N VAL A 29 1.43 2.26 6.37
CA VAL A 29 0.48 2.27 5.26
C VAL A 29 -0.85 2.90 5.68
N ALA A 30 -1.42 2.50 6.81
CA ALA A 30 -2.68 3.05 7.31
C ALA A 30 -2.60 4.56 7.56
N GLY A 31 -1.45 5.04 8.05
CA GLY A 31 -1.15 6.47 8.19
C GLY A 31 -1.24 7.23 6.87
N ALA A 32 -0.68 6.68 5.79
CA ALA A 32 -0.76 7.28 4.45
C ALA A 32 -2.22 7.43 3.97
N TYR A 33 -3.08 6.45 4.26
CA TYR A 33 -4.50 6.46 3.90
C TYR A 33 -5.43 7.13 4.92
N ARG A 34 -4.90 7.55 6.09
CA ARG A 34 -5.67 8.10 7.22
C ARG A 34 -6.80 7.17 7.67
N ILE A 35 -6.50 5.87 7.74
CA ILE A 35 -7.42 4.83 8.20
C ILE A 35 -6.85 4.10 9.42
N PRO A 36 -7.67 3.34 10.16
CA PRO A 36 -7.17 2.47 11.22
C PRO A 36 -6.30 1.33 10.65
N PRO A 37 -5.21 0.91 11.35
CA PRO A 37 -4.36 -0.22 10.91
C PRO A 37 -5.12 -1.52 10.66
N GLU A 38 -6.26 -1.74 11.33
CA GLU A 38 -7.13 -2.92 11.19
C GLU A 38 -7.81 -3.01 9.81
N GLU A 39 -7.78 -1.93 9.03
CA GLU A 39 -8.24 -1.92 7.64
C GLU A 39 -7.17 -2.41 6.65
N ILE A 40 -5.91 -2.55 7.10
CA ILE A 40 -4.84 -3.18 6.35
C ILE A 40 -4.87 -4.68 6.63
N GLU A 41 -5.27 -5.46 5.62
CA GLU A 41 -5.40 -6.91 5.74
C GLU A 41 -4.05 -7.64 5.63
N LYS A 42 -3.09 -7.07 4.89
CA LYS A 42 -1.74 -7.61 4.77
C LYS A 42 -0.77 -6.60 4.17
N VAL A 43 0.48 -6.68 4.61
CA VAL A 43 1.65 -6.12 3.92
C VAL A 43 2.64 -7.27 3.71
N LEU A 44 3.02 -7.53 2.46
CA LEU A 44 3.85 -8.68 2.09
C LEU A 44 4.99 -8.23 1.20
N TYR A 45 6.23 -8.49 1.64
CA TYR A 45 7.41 -8.38 0.81
C TYR A 45 7.48 -9.57 -0.15
N PHE A 46 7.49 -9.28 -1.45
CA PHE A 46 7.54 -10.25 -2.53
C PHE A 46 8.86 -10.08 -3.32
N GLU A 47 9.88 -10.81 -2.87
CA GLU A 47 11.25 -10.74 -3.36
C GLU A 47 11.40 -10.97 -4.88
N PRO A 48 10.71 -11.94 -5.53
CA PRO A 48 10.91 -12.20 -6.96
C PRO A 48 10.61 -11.01 -7.86
N ALA A 49 9.74 -10.09 -7.42
CA ALA A 49 9.43 -8.87 -8.17
C ALA A 49 10.01 -7.60 -7.51
N ARG A 50 10.79 -7.73 -6.44
CA ARG A 50 11.26 -6.60 -5.62
C ARG A 50 10.08 -5.67 -5.29
N ALA A 51 9.03 -6.24 -4.72
CA ALA A 51 7.77 -5.53 -4.54
C ALA A 51 7.22 -5.72 -3.12
N VAL A 52 6.43 -4.75 -2.67
CA VAL A 52 5.60 -4.87 -1.47
C VAL A 52 4.13 -4.86 -1.89
N LYS A 53 3.42 -5.92 -1.54
CA LYS A 53 2.00 -6.09 -1.81
C LYS A 53 1.19 -5.71 -0.57
N ILE A 54 0.32 -4.73 -0.73
CA ILE A 54 -0.55 -4.21 0.32
C ILE A 54 -1.98 -4.63 -0.01
N GLY A 55 -2.64 -5.33 0.91
CA GLY A 55 -4.07 -5.61 0.84
C GLY A 55 -4.81 -4.79 1.86
N MET A 56 -5.85 -4.06 1.44
CA MET A 56 -6.68 -3.23 2.33
C MET A 56 -8.15 -3.32 1.98
N ARG A 57 -9.03 -3.03 2.94
CA ARG A 57 -10.47 -2.90 2.69
C ARG A 57 -10.79 -1.60 1.98
N ARG A 58 -11.75 -1.64 1.05
CA ARG A 58 -12.32 -0.43 0.45
C ARG A 58 -13.41 0.16 1.33
N GLN A 59 -13.31 1.46 1.59
CA GLN A 59 -14.32 2.21 2.33
C GLN A 59 -15.64 2.33 1.55
N VAL A 60 -15.56 2.51 0.23
CA VAL A 60 -16.72 2.58 -0.67
C VAL A 60 -16.69 1.43 -1.67
N ARG A 61 -17.84 0.77 -1.88
CA ARG A 61 -17.97 -0.31 -2.87
C ARG A 61 -17.86 0.26 -4.28
N SER A 62 -17.20 -0.50 -5.15
CA SER A 62 -16.96 -0.12 -6.55
C SER A 62 -18.32 0.03 -7.23
N GLY A 63 -18.53 1.18 -7.85
CA GLY A 63 -19.76 1.49 -8.59
C GLY A 63 -20.99 1.73 -7.72
N SER A 64 -20.83 1.86 -6.40
CA SER A 64 -21.93 2.30 -5.52
C SER A 64 -22.07 3.83 -5.50
N PRO A 65 -23.28 4.38 -5.21
CA PRO A 65 -23.44 5.81 -5.01
C PRO A 65 -22.45 6.34 -3.97
N GLY A 66 -21.68 7.38 -4.31
CA GLY A 66 -20.60 7.92 -3.49
C GLY A 66 -19.21 7.38 -3.82
N ASP A 67 -19.08 6.45 -4.77
CA ASP A 67 -17.78 6.01 -5.28
C ASP A 67 -17.24 6.99 -6.32
N SER A 68 -16.28 7.82 -5.91
CA SER A 68 -15.56 8.73 -6.80
C SER A 68 -14.36 8.08 -7.50
N ASP A 69 -14.04 6.82 -7.17
CA ASP A 69 -12.87 6.09 -7.68
C ASP A 69 -13.21 4.63 -7.98
N VAL A 70 -14.11 4.46 -8.95
CA VAL A 70 -14.63 3.15 -9.40
C VAL A 70 -13.50 2.18 -9.75
N TYR A 71 -12.45 2.68 -10.40
CA TYR A 71 -11.29 1.89 -10.81
C TYR A 71 -10.24 1.71 -9.70
N GLY A 72 -10.24 2.51 -8.64
CA GLY A 72 -9.22 2.47 -7.58
C GLY A 72 -7.91 3.16 -7.95
N ALA A 73 -7.86 3.92 -9.04
CA ALA A 73 -6.63 4.52 -9.55
C ALA A 73 -6.16 5.70 -8.68
N GLN A 74 -7.07 6.38 -7.99
CA GLN A 74 -6.69 7.49 -7.10
C GLN A 74 -6.00 6.97 -5.83
N GLN A 75 -6.15 5.69 -5.52
CA GLN A 75 -5.51 5.05 -4.38
C GLN A 75 -4.00 4.88 -4.53
N HIS A 76 -3.40 5.17 -5.70
CA HIS A 76 -1.94 5.21 -5.84
C HIS A 76 -1.33 6.45 -5.19
N ALA A 77 -2.05 7.58 -5.16
CA ALA A 77 -1.51 8.86 -4.71
C ALA A 77 -0.98 8.86 -3.27
N PRO A 78 -1.67 8.28 -2.27
CA PRO A 78 -1.18 8.28 -0.89
C PRO A 78 0.17 7.58 -0.70
N LEU A 79 0.46 6.53 -1.47
CA LEU A 79 1.74 5.83 -1.41
C LEU A 79 2.85 6.55 -2.19
N LEU A 80 2.50 7.35 -3.21
CA LEU A 80 3.49 8.14 -3.95
C LEU A 80 4.08 9.29 -3.12
N THR A 81 3.36 9.76 -2.10
CA THR A 81 3.84 10.81 -1.19
C THR A 81 4.39 10.25 0.13
N LEU A 82 4.54 8.93 0.24
CA LEU A 82 5.10 8.30 1.43
C LEU A 82 6.63 8.48 1.43
N GLU A 83 7.15 9.10 2.48
CA GLU A 83 8.59 9.24 2.70
C GLU A 83 9.06 8.15 3.67
N LEU A 84 10.12 7.44 3.29
CA LEU A 84 10.76 6.41 4.11
C LEU A 84 12.18 6.87 4.45
N ASP A 85 12.57 6.74 5.71
CA ASP A 85 13.91 7.09 6.18
C ASP A 85 14.88 5.91 5.96
N LEU A 86 15.66 5.97 4.87
CA LEU A 86 16.55 4.91 4.36
C LEU A 86 17.98 4.99 4.91
#